data_AF-A0AAD8ATP7-F1
#
_entry.id   AF-A0AAD8ATP7-F1
#
_cell.length_a   1.000
_cell.length_b   1.000
_cell.length_c   1.000
_cell.angle_alpha   90.00
_cell.angle_beta   90.00
_cell.angle_gamma   90.00
#
_symmetry.space_group_name_H-M   'P 1'
#
loop_
_entity.id
_entity.type
_entity.pdbx_description
1 polymer ?
#
loop_
_entity_poly.entity_id
_entity_poly.type
_entity_poly.pdbx_seq_one_letter_code
_entity_poly.pdbx_strand_id
1 'polypeptide(L)'
;MVPVTQTNNDPPHPDTCKRMFGYSIYRNKNVQMCLLIRNMNMTYGVDFRRAQAHCSIFGGRIGIFDTKEKLEILQRQTRCLWVNFIGDDSAGYTWGTKQGFTEVYNEEKHSHLFFWGQPFIKMTKSDLNGQRCGIYSHRFRLLTTESCYSESTEGSFKSCFIHEVCEKSLYTRDDL
;
A
#
# COMPACT_ATOMS: atom_id res chain seq x y z
N MET A 1 44.40 -6.67 -10.69
CA MET A 1 43.05 -6.67 -11.31
C MET A 1 42.20 -7.63 -10.51
N VAL A 2 41.25 -7.11 -9.72
CA VAL A 2 40.28 -7.93 -8.98
C VAL A 2 39.15 -8.24 -9.96
N PRO A 3 38.72 -9.51 -10.13
CA PRO A 3 37.64 -9.81 -11.04
C PRO A 3 36.34 -9.26 -10.46
N VAL A 4 35.65 -8.44 -11.26
CA VAL A 4 34.29 -7.99 -10.97
C VAL A 4 33.40 -9.22 -11.07
N THR A 5 32.98 -9.74 -9.92
CA THR A 5 31.88 -10.71 -9.85
C THR A 5 30.63 -10.01 -10.36
N GLN A 6 30.25 -10.25 -11.61
CA GLN A 6 28.89 -10.00 -12.06
C GLN A 6 27.98 -10.91 -11.23
N THR A 7 27.34 -10.36 -10.20
CA THR A 7 26.16 -10.99 -9.62
C THR A 7 25.06 -10.95 -10.68
N ASN A 8 24.92 -12.04 -11.44
CA ASN A 8 23.71 -12.37 -12.17
C ASN A 8 22.55 -12.46 -11.17
N ASN A 9 21.98 -11.32 -10.82
CA ASN A 9 20.74 -11.25 -10.07
C ASN A 9 19.62 -11.08 -11.09
N ASP A 10 19.34 -12.14 -11.86
CA ASP A 10 18.07 -12.20 -12.57
C ASP A 10 16.96 -11.95 -11.54
N PRO A 11 15.97 -11.10 -11.84
CA PRO A 11 14.85 -10.86 -10.94
C PRO A 11 14.25 -12.21 -10.55
N PRO A 12 14.03 -12.46 -9.26
CA PRO A 12 13.59 -13.77 -8.81
C PRO A 12 12.22 -14.08 -9.42
N HIS A 13 12.02 -15.33 -9.87
CA HIS A 13 10.80 -15.69 -10.59
C HIS A 13 9.55 -15.32 -9.76
N PRO A 14 8.59 -14.55 -10.29
CA PRO A 14 7.49 -13.97 -9.52
C PRO A 14 6.67 -14.99 -8.72
N ASP A 15 6.47 -16.20 -9.26
CA ASP A 15 5.76 -17.29 -8.57
C ASP A 15 6.44 -17.80 -7.29
N THR A 16 7.72 -17.51 -7.11
CA THR A 16 8.45 -17.90 -5.88
C THR A 16 8.05 -17.05 -4.68
N CYS A 17 7.24 -16.00 -4.87
CA CYS A 17 6.60 -15.23 -3.80
C CYS A 17 5.98 -16.10 -2.69
N LYS A 18 5.25 -17.15 -3.06
CA LYS A 18 4.57 -18.06 -2.12
C LYS A 18 5.51 -18.82 -1.18
N ARG A 19 6.81 -18.91 -1.52
CA ARG A 19 7.82 -19.61 -0.73
C ARG A 19 8.38 -18.75 0.40
N MET A 20 8.06 -17.45 0.43
CA MET A 20 8.50 -16.53 1.49
C MET A 20 7.49 -16.48 2.62
N PHE A 21 7.98 -16.39 3.87
CA PHE A 21 7.21 -16.40 5.12
C PHE A 21 5.91 -15.56 5.05
N GLY A 22 4.77 -16.24 4.88
CA GLY A 22 3.42 -15.65 4.91
C GLY A 22 3.01 -14.82 3.68
N TYR A 23 3.86 -14.69 2.66
CA TYR A 23 3.52 -13.97 1.44
C TYR A 23 2.60 -14.80 0.54
N SER A 24 1.66 -14.13 -0.10
CA SER A 24 0.69 -14.71 -1.03
C SER A 24 0.64 -13.92 -2.32
N ILE A 25 0.34 -14.63 -3.41
CA ILE A 25 0.17 -14.04 -4.74
C ILE A 25 -1.28 -13.62 -4.91
N TYR A 26 -1.48 -12.36 -5.28
CA TYR A 26 -2.78 -11.81 -5.69
C TYR A 26 -2.69 -11.40 -7.15
N ARG A 27 -3.65 -11.81 -7.97
CA ARG A 27 -3.66 -11.54 -9.41
C ARG A 27 -4.94 -10.84 -9.84
N ASN A 28 -4.79 -9.98 -10.82
CA ASN A 28 -5.91 -9.38 -11.51
C ASN A 28 -5.49 -8.91 -12.91
N LYS A 29 -6.11 -9.49 -13.95
CA LYS A 29 -5.71 -9.30 -15.34
C LYS A 29 -4.19 -9.49 -15.49
N ASN A 30 -3.51 -8.46 -15.98
CA ASN A 30 -2.06 -8.47 -16.27
C ASN A 30 -1.23 -8.02 -15.06
N VAL A 31 -1.83 -7.88 -13.88
CA VAL A 31 -1.13 -7.51 -12.65
C VAL A 31 -1.06 -8.69 -11.69
N GLN A 32 0.12 -8.85 -11.09
CA GLN A 32 0.38 -9.73 -9.96
C GLN A 32 1.05 -8.96 -8.84
N MET A 33 0.51 -9.06 -7.63
CA MET A 33 1.13 -8.53 -6.43
C MET A 33 1.56 -9.65 -5.48
N CYS A 34 2.77 -9.51 -4.92
CA CYS A 34 3.27 -10.36 -3.84
C CYS A 34 3.04 -9.68 -2.50
N LEU A 35 2.00 -10.09 -1.77
CA LEU A 35 1.54 -9.39 -0.56
C LEU A 35 1.58 -10.28 0.68
N LEU A 36 1.97 -9.68 1.80
CA LEU A 36 1.83 -10.23 3.14
C LEU A 36 0.87 -9.33 3.93
N ILE A 37 -0.24 -9.88 4.41
CA ILE A 37 -1.25 -9.13 5.19
C ILE A 37 -1.30 -9.72 6.60
N ARG A 38 -0.92 -8.93 7.60
CA ARG A 38 -0.79 -9.42 8.98
C ARG A 38 -1.76 -8.75 9.93
N ASN A 39 -2.30 -9.57 10.84
CA ASN A 39 -2.92 -9.06 12.04
C ASN A 39 -1.83 -8.86 13.08
N MET A 40 -1.53 -7.60 13.37
CA MET A 40 -0.69 -7.26 14.49
C MET A 40 -1.59 -7.26 15.71
N ASN A 41 -1.27 -8.10 16.70
CA ASN A 41 -2.06 -8.30 17.91
C ASN A 41 -1.98 -7.06 18.82
N MET A 42 -2.62 -5.98 18.39
CA MET A 42 -2.61 -4.67 19.04
C MET A 42 -4.05 -4.22 19.24
N THR A 43 -4.37 -3.83 20.47
CA THR A 43 -5.70 -3.38 20.91
C THR A 43 -6.23 -2.17 20.12
N TYR A 44 -5.37 -1.43 19.43
CA TYR A 44 -5.72 -0.19 18.73
C TYR A 44 -5.22 -0.13 17.27
N GLY A 45 -4.83 -1.25 16.68
CA GLY A 45 -4.18 -1.28 15.37
C GLY A 45 -2.72 -0.80 15.43
N VAL A 46 -2.03 -0.82 14.29
CA VAL A 46 -0.63 -0.37 14.16
C VAL A 46 -0.63 1.04 13.59
N ASP A 47 0.25 1.94 14.05
CA ASP A 47 0.49 3.18 13.31
C ASP A 47 1.23 2.91 11.99
N PHE A 48 1.16 3.85 11.05
CA PHE A 48 1.74 3.65 9.73
C PHE A 48 3.25 3.44 9.76
N ARG A 49 4.00 4.12 10.65
CA ARG A 49 5.47 4.04 10.69
C ARG A 49 5.92 2.67 11.20
N ARG A 50 5.24 2.11 12.19
CA ARG A 50 5.50 0.75 12.67
C ARG A 50 5.21 -0.27 11.58
N ALA A 51 4.08 -0.15 10.87
CA ALA A 51 3.78 -1.02 9.74
C ALA A 51 4.87 -0.91 8.65
N GLN A 52 5.33 0.31 8.34
CA GLN A 52 6.39 0.54 7.36
C GLN A 52 7.71 -0.10 7.78
N ALA A 53 8.15 0.13 9.02
CA ALA A 53 9.37 -0.47 9.56
C ALA A 53 9.30 -2.01 9.53
N HIS A 54 8.15 -2.58 9.87
CA HIS A 54 7.94 -4.02 9.80
C HIS A 54 8.06 -4.55 8.38
N CYS A 55 7.39 -3.94 7.40
CA CYS A 55 7.54 -4.36 6.01
C CYS A 55 9.01 -4.29 5.55
N SER A 56 9.76 -3.26 5.97
CA SER A 56 11.19 -3.15 5.66
C SER A 56 12.04 -4.26 6.29
N ILE A 57 11.77 -4.68 7.53
CA ILE A 57 12.45 -5.82 8.18
C ILE A 57 12.28 -7.10 7.36
N PHE A 58 11.11 -7.30 6.76
CA PHE A 58 10.86 -8.46 5.88
C PHE A 58 11.32 -8.23 4.42
N GLY A 59 12.11 -7.19 4.15
CA GLY A 59 12.62 -6.85 2.83
C GLY A 59 11.52 -6.52 1.83
N GLY A 60 10.46 -5.85 2.31
CA GLY A 60 9.36 -5.33 1.52
C GLY A 60 9.09 -3.86 1.85
N ARG A 61 7.96 -3.35 1.37
CA ARG A 61 7.45 -2.00 1.63
C ARG A 61 5.95 -2.05 1.91
N ILE A 62 5.35 -0.98 2.43
CA ILE A 62 3.88 -0.91 2.47
C ILE A 62 3.35 -0.98 1.03
N GLY A 63 2.26 -1.75 0.84
CA GLY A 63 1.69 -2.01 -0.47
C GLY A 63 1.29 -0.75 -1.23
N ILE A 64 1.74 -0.67 -2.48
CA ILE A 64 1.39 0.40 -3.42
C ILE A 64 0.28 -0.12 -4.34
N PHE A 65 -0.81 0.65 -4.47
CA PHE A 65 -1.96 0.30 -5.29
C PHE A 65 -2.29 1.46 -6.24
N ASP A 66 -1.35 1.73 -7.13
CA ASP A 66 -1.32 2.89 -8.03
C ASP A 66 -2.00 2.67 -9.38
N THR A 67 -2.29 1.42 -9.75
CA THR A 67 -3.04 1.07 -10.96
C THR A 67 -4.44 0.56 -10.66
N LYS A 68 -5.32 0.57 -11.66
CA LYS A 68 -6.71 0.08 -11.54
C LYS A 68 -6.73 -1.37 -11.09
N GLU A 69 -5.90 -2.21 -11.70
CA GLU A 69 -5.83 -3.63 -11.42
C GLU A 69 -5.33 -3.92 -9.99
N LYS A 70 -4.35 -3.14 -9.49
CA LYS A 70 -3.90 -3.24 -8.10
C LYS A 70 -5.00 -2.79 -7.14
N LEU A 71 -5.72 -1.71 -7.43
CA LEU A 71 -6.83 -1.28 -6.59
C LEU A 71 -7.98 -2.29 -6.57
N GLU A 72 -8.26 -2.96 -7.70
CA GLU A 72 -9.20 -4.08 -7.73
C GLU A 72 -8.71 -5.28 -6.88
N ILE A 73 -7.39 -5.49 -6.75
CA ILE A 73 -6.81 -6.45 -5.77
C ILE A 73 -7.05 -5.96 -4.33
N LEU A 74 -6.85 -4.67 -4.06
CA LEU A 74 -7.09 -4.06 -2.75
C LEU A 74 -8.57 -4.16 -2.34
N GLN A 75 -9.49 -3.97 -3.29
CA GLN A 75 -10.94 -4.04 -3.06
C GLN A 75 -11.44 -5.43 -2.65
N ARG A 76 -10.70 -6.49 -3.00
CA ARG A 76 -11.01 -7.87 -2.62
C ARG A 76 -10.59 -8.19 -1.18
N GLN A 77 -9.85 -7.30 -0.52
CA GLN A 77 -9.39 -7.50 0.84
C GLN A 77 -10.54 -7.29 1.82
N THR A 78 -10.63 -8.16 2.82
CA THR A 78 -11.70 -8.16 3.84
C THR A 78 -11.34 -7.40 5.11
N ARG A 79 -10.20 -6.69 5.09
CA ARG A 79 -9.57 -6.05 6.25
C ARG A 79 -9.32 -4.57 5.96
N CYS A 80 -9.24 -3.75 7.01
CA CYS A 80 -8.71 -2.41 6.85
C CYS A 80 -7.19 -2.46 6.76
N LEU A 81 -6.61 -1.77 5.79
CA LEU A 81 -5.20 -1.91 5.45
C LEU A 81 -4.53 -0.54 5.40
N TRP A 82 -3.33 -0.43 5.96
CA TRP A 82 -2.43 0.67 5.63
C TRP A 82 -1.89 0.50 4.22
N VAL A 83 -2.09 1.49 3.37
CA VAL A 83 -1.57 1.49 2.00
C VAL A 83 -0.61 2.64 1.82
N ASN A 84 0.32 2.50 0.89
CA ASN A 84 1.40 3.46 0.68
C ASN A 84 0.91 4.63 -0.18
N PHE A 85 -0.06 5.34 0.37
CA PHE A 85 -0.68 6.55 -0.17
C PHE A 85 -0.50 7.65 0.86
N ILE A 86 0.29 8.67 0.53
CA ILE A 86 0.73 9.68 1.51
C ILE A 86 0.20 11.03 1.05
N GLY A 87 -0.48 11.74 1.95
CA GLY A 87 -0.83 13.14 1.81
C GLY A 87 0.17 14.02 2.54
N ASP A 88 0.64 15.07 1.88
CA ASP A 88 1.54 16.07 2.45
C ASP A 88 1.15 17.46 1.94
N ASP A 89 1.20 18.47 2.80
CA ASP A 89 0.85 19.86 2.48
C ASP A 89 1.68 20.39 1.30
N SER A 90 2.95 19.94 1.21
CA SER A 90 3.89 20.39 0.18
C SER A 90 3.70 19.69 -1.18
N ALA A 91 3.25 18.44 -1.19
CA ALA A 91 3.28 17.57 -2.37
C ALA A 91 1.89 17.09 -2.82
N GLY A 92 0.84 17.39 -2.04
CA GLY A 92 -0.48 16.80 -2.24
C GLY A 92 -0.47 15.31 -1.88
N TYR A 93 -1.24 14.51 -2.61
CA TYR A 93 -1.31 13.06 -2.40
C TYR A 93 -0.39 12.32 -3.36
N THR A 94 0.32 11.30 -2.88
CA THR A 94 1.28 10.52 -3.66
C THR A 94 1.20 9.04 -3.33
N TRP A 95 1.32 8.18 -4.34
CA TRP A 95 1.60 6.75 -4.14
C TRP A 95 3.11 6.51 -4.02
N GLY A 96 3.50 5.71 -3.03
CA GLY A 96 4.89 5.33 -2.78
C GLY A 96 5.69 6.34 -1.96
N THR A 97 6.92 5.94 -1.59
CA THR A 97 7.91 6.84 -0.99
C THR A 97 8.90 7.31 -2.07
N LYS A 98 9.47 8.52 -1.87
CA LYS A 98 10.42 9.19 -2.79
C LYS A 98 11.66 8.38 -3.20
N GLN A 99 11.91 7.21 -2.61
CA GLN A 99 13.07 6.36 -2.86
C GLN A 99 12.84 5.36 -4.01
N GLY A 100 12.26 5.82 -5.13
CA GLY A 100 12.28 5.07 -6.40
C GLY A 100 10.95 4.91 -7.14
N PHE A 101 9.81 5.31 -6.55
CA PHE A 101 8.56 5.43 -7.28
C PHE A 101 7.71 6.52 -6.62
N THR A 102 7.43 7.61 -7.34
CA THR A 102 6.55 8.68 -6.86
C THR A 102 5.55 8.95 -7.97
N GLU A 103 4.33 8.46 -7.78
CA GLU A 103 3.21 8.84 -8.64
C GLU A 103 2.36 9.85 -7.87
N VAL A 104 2.34 11.09 -8.36
CA VAL A 104 1.50 12.14 -7.80
C VAL A 104 0.05 11.85 -8.17
N TYR A 105 -0.82 11.75 -7.16
CA TYR A 105 -2.25 11.61 -7.38
C TYR A 105 -2.80 12.92 -7.98
N ASN A 106 -3.24 12.81 -9.21
CA ASN A 106 -4.05 13.78 -9.92
C ASN A 106 -5.48 13.22 -10.08
N GLU A 107 -6.50 13.94 -9.62
CA GLU A 107 -7.90 13.49 -9.68
C GLU A 107 -8.39 13.26 -11.11
N GLU A 108 -8.06 14.14 -12.07
CA GLU A 108 -8.42 13.94 -13.48
C GLU A 108 -7.82 12.65 -14.03
N LYS A 109 -6.54 12.39 -13.73
CA LYS A 109 -5.84 11.17 -14.16
C LYS A 109 -6.34 9.93 -13.45
N HIS A 110 -6.62 9.99 -12.14
CA HIS A 110 -6.83 8.80 -11.30
C HIS A 110 -8.27 8.61 -10.85
N SER A 111 -9.19 9.53 -11.15
CA SER A 111 -10.61 9.39 -10.83
C SER A 111 -11.19 8.06 -11.32
N HIS A 112 -10.77 7.59 -12.51
CA HIS A 112 -11.18 6.31 -13.09
C HIS A 112 -10.77 5.08 -12.25
N LEU A 113 -9.77 5.20 -11.38
CA LEU A 113 -9.41 4.17 -10.40
C LEU A 113 -10.51 4.00 -9.33
N PHE A 114 -11.40 4.99 -9.22
CA PHE A 114 -12.41 5.16 -8.18
C PHE A 114 -13.82 5.44 -8.75
N PHE A 115 -13.97 5.51 -10.09
CA PHE A 115 -15.22 5.82 -10.79
C PHE A 115 -16.05 4.54 -11.00
N TRP A 116 -17.32 4.54 -10.59
CA TRP A 116 -18.30 3.44 -10.70
C TRP A 116 -18.01 2.15 -9.93
N GLY A 117 -16.85 2.05 -9.28
CA GLY A 117 -16.52 0.99 -8.32
C GLY A 117 -16.01 1.62 -7.03
N GLN A 118 -16.62 1.26 -5.91
CA GLN A 118 -16.02 1.54 -4.61
C GLN A 118 -14.56 0.99 -4.62
N PRO A 119 -13.53 1.79 -4.27
CA PRO A 119 -13.66 2.75 -3.21
C PRO A 119 -13.90 4.20 -3.61
N PHE A 120 -14.81 4.83 -2.87
CA PHE A 120 -14.94 6.29 -2.83
C PHE A 120 -13.64 6.87 -2.26
N ILE A 121 -13.28 8.09 -2.66
CA ILE A 121 -12.22 8.88 -2.04
C ILE A 121 -12.91 10.07 -1.38
N LYS A 122 -12.79 10.18 -0.05
CA LYS A 122 -13.21 11.38 0.69
C LYS A 122 -11.97 12.18 1.03
N MET A 123 -11.40 12.87 0.05
CA MET A 123 -10.12 13.56 0.24
C MET A 123 -10.09 14.84 -0.59
N THR A 124 -10.16 15.98 0.08
CA THR A 124 -9.92 17.27 -0.54
C THR A 124 -8.53 17.76 -0.12
N LYS A 125 -7.88 18.58 -0.96
CA LYS A 125 -6.58 19.18 -0.59
C LYS A 125 -6.70 20.07 0.66
N SER A 126 -7.91 20.57 0.94
CA SER A 126 -8.28 21.27 2.17
C SER A 126 -8.29 20.41 3.43
N ASP A 127 -8.28 19.08 3.32
CA ASP A 127 -8.24 18.16 4.47
C ASP A 127 -6.80 17.81 4.92
N LEU A 128 -5.80 18.30 4.17
CA LEU A 128 -4.38 18.17 4.53
C LEU A 128 -4.04 19.18 5.64
N ASN A 129 -3.59 18.64 6.76
CA ASN A 129 -3.06 19.39 7.89
C ASN A 129 -1.93 18.54 8.47
N GLY A 130 -0.74 18.66 7.87
CA GLY A 130 0.40 17.78 8.13
C GLY A 130 0.36 16.46 7.37
N GLN A 131 1.30 15.57 7.67
CA GLN A 131 1.48 14.32 6.94
C GLN A 131 0.37 13.30 7.26
N ARG A 132 -0.35 12.90 6.22
CA ARG A 132 -1.46 11.95 6.26
C ARG A 132 -1.08 10.65 5.54
N CYS A 133 -1.51 9.51 6.04
CA CYS A 133 -1.18 8.18 5.54
C CYS A 133 -2.45 7.40 5.18
N GLY A 134 -2.37 6.63 4.10
CA GLY A 134 -3.52 6.03 3.43
C GLY A 134 -4.05 4.80 4.12
N ILE A 135 -5.36 4.76 4.31
CA ILE A 135 -6.09 3.61 4.84
C ILE A 135 -7.11 3.17 3.81
N TYR A 136 -7.08 1.89 3.47
CA TYR A 136 -8.21 1.23 2.85
C TYR A 136 -9.16 0.72 3.93
N SER A 137 -10.42 1.15 3.89
CA SER A 137 -11.49 0.61 4.72
C SER A 137 -12.32 -0.40 3.94
N HIS A 138 -12.23 -1.68 4.29
CA HIS A 138 -13.02 -2.74 3.64
C HIS A 138 -14.53 -2.52 3.81
N ARG A 139 -14.99 -2.21 5.03
CA ARG A 139 -16.42 -2.07 5.36
C ARG A 139 -17.11 -1.05 4.47
N PHE A 140 -16.47 0.09 4.28
CA PHE A 140 -17.02 1.17 3.45
C PHE A 140 -16.58 1.08 2.00
N ARG A 141 -15.67 0.14 1.70
CA ARG A 141 -14.86 0.12 0.48
C ARG A 141 -14.45 1.56 0.17
N LEU A 142 -13.53 2.12 0.94
CA LEU A 142 -13.14 3.53 0.87
C LEU A 142 -11.62 3.64 1.00
N LEU A 143 -10.98 4.48 0.18
CA LEU A 143 -9.62 4.92 0.42
C LEU A 143 -9.69 6.31 1.08
N THR A 144 -8.99 6.45 2.18
CA THR A 144 -8.97 7.68 3.00
C THR A 144 -7.58 7.84 3.60
N THR A 145 -7.36 8.86 4.41
CA THR A 145 -6.12 9.00 5.17
C THR A 145 -6.36 9.34 6.62
N GLU A 146 -5.41 8.97 7.47
CA GLU A 146 -5.30 9.39 8.86
C GLU A 146 -3.92 10.02 9.12
N SER A 147 -3.72 10.67 10.27
CA SER A 147 -2.37 11.06 10.70
C SER A 147 -1.41 9.87 10.66
N CYS A 148 -0.24 10.04 10.01
CA CYS A 148 0.79 9.01 9.97
C CYS A 148 1.39 8.66 11.34
N TYR A 149 1.23 9.55 12.33
CA TYR A 149 1.93 9.53 13.60
C TYR A 149 1.02 9.24 14.80
N SER A 150 -0.29 9.19 14.60
CA SER A 150 -1.20 9.05 15.73
C SER A 150 -1.32 7.59 16.16
N GLU A 151 -1.01 7.30 17.43
CA GLU A 151 -1.28 6.01 18.07
C GLU A 151 -2.79 5.82 18.31
N SER A 152 -3.55 6.90 18.38
CA SER A 152 -5.01 6.90 18.34
C SER A 152 -5.46 7.25 16.92
N THR A 153 -6.08 6.32 16.20
CA THR A 153 -6.83 6.68 14.98
C THR A 153 -7.99 7.58 15.40
N GLU A 154 -7.78 8.90 15.43
CA GLU A 154 -8.77 9.88 15.88
C GLU A 154 -9.91 10.02 14.87
N GLY A 155 -11.12 9.81 15.35
CA GLY A 155 -12.31 10.40 14.77
C GLY A 155 -13.18 9.50 13.89
N SER A 156 -12.64 8.74 12.93
CA SER A 156 -13.49 8.14 11.88
C SER A 156 -13.48 6.61 11.75
N PHE A 157 -12.42 5.93 12.22
CA PHE A 157 -12.22 4.49 11.96
C PHE A 157 -12.14 3.61 13.21
N LYS A 158 -12.67 4.09 14.35
CA LYS A 158 -12.86 3.29 15.60
C LYS A 158 -13.61 1.96 15.40
N SER A 159 -14.20 1.72 14.22
CA SER A 159 -14.92 0.49 13.89
C SER A 159 -14.09 -0.56 13.14
N CYS A 160 -12.80 -0.34 12.87
CA CYS A 160 -11.97 -1.31 12.16
C CYS A 160 -10.52 -1.38 12.68
N PHE A 161 -10.05 -2.60 12.97
CA PHE A 161 -8.63 -2.86 13.22
C PHE A 161 -7.86 -2.73 11.91
N ILE A 162 -6.86 -1.85 11.88
CA ILE A 162 -6.04 -1.61 10.69
C ILE A 162 -4.85 -2.57 10.70
N HIS A 163 -4.67 -3.27 9.60
CA HIS A 163 -3.64 -4.26 9.37
C HIS A 163 -2.50 -3.69 8.50
N GLU A 164 -1.30 -4.24 8.67
CA GLU A 164 -0.22 -4.01 7.73
C GLU A 164 -0.43 -4.84 6.45
N VAL A 165 -0.17 -4.25 5.30
CA VAL A 165 0.00 -4.95 4.02
C VAL A 165 1.39 -4.62 3.46
N CYS A 166 2.25 -5.63 3.44
CA CYS A 166 3.59 -5.53 2.90
C CYS A 166 3.62 -6.07 1.48
N GLU A 167 4.20 -5.32 0.56
CA GLU A 167 4.50 -5.73 -0.81
C GLU A 167 5.99 -6.04 -0.94
N LYS A 168 6.29 -7.15 -1.64
CA LYS A 168 7.63 -7.40 -2.18
C LYS A 168 7.68 -7.09 -3.67
N SER A 169 8.12 -5.88 -3.98
CA SER A 169 8.14 -5.32 -5.35
C SER A 169 8.92 -6.18 -6.35
N LEU A 170 9.97 -6.87 -5.91
CA LEU A 170 10.77 -7.77 -6.77
C LEU A 170 9.97 -8.93 -7.38
N TYR A 171 8.79 -9.24 -6.82
CA TYR A 171 7.91 -10.32 -7.26
C TYR A 171 6.53 -9.82 -7.70
N THR A 172 6.32 -8.50 -7.67
CA THR A 172 5.14 -7.81 -8.23
C THR A 172 5.41 -7.57 -9.72
N ARG A 173 4.40 -7.80 -10.56
CA ARG A 173 4.46 -7.55 -12.00
C ARG A 173 3.23 -6.79 -12.44
N ASP A 174 3.44 -5.83 -13.34
CA ASP A 174 2.37 -5.00 -13.91
C ASP A 174 2.14 -5.28 -15.41
N ASP A 175 2.76 -6.34 -15.93
CA ASP A 175 2.93 -6.64 -17.35
C ASP A 175 2.73 -8.13 -17.71
N LEU A 176 1.94 -8.88 -16.92
CA LEU A 176 1.65 -10.30 -17.18
C LEU A 176 0.98 -10.56 -18.53
#